data_AF-A0A2A4IP26-F1
#
_entry.id   AF-A0A2A4IP26-F1
#
_cell.length_a   1.000
_cell.length_b   1.000
_cell.length_c   1.000
_cell.angle_alpha   90.00
_cell.angle_beta   90.00
_cell.angle_gamma   90.00
#
_symmetry.space_group_name_H-M   'P 1'
#
loop_
_entity.id
_entity.type
_entity.pdbx_description
1 polymer ?
#
loop_
_entity_poly.entity_id
_entity_poly.type
_entity_poly.pdbx_seq_one_letter_code
_entity_poly.pdbx_strand_id
1 'polypeptide(L)'
;MKAYLLTISLLVMSIISCTKNTGITVTKPGSDLVLSKMQSGTWQNAKADGNTLTITGNNGYDGNYTFESPVLGIGGVYKDDSAENSYILAVPMGPDLAAIKVDQKGKDAVDAILNVLDDEGGEAVIGNLINNIMQNGAENIDLSDADKILANTNLPREKYEEVKSILTASSGGFMGGDIIN
;
A
#
# COMPACT_ATOMS: atom_id res chain seq x y z
N MET A 1 -61.42 -5.77 -42.19
CA MET A 1 -61.50 -5.06 -40.90
C MET A 1 -61.57 -6.13 -39.82
N LYS A 2 -60.62 -6.34 -38.92
CA LYS A 2 -59.70 -5.39 -38.29
C LYS A 2 -58.45 -6.17 -37.86
N ALA A 3 -57.34 -5.47 -37.93
CA ALA A 3 -56.01 -5.85 -37.48
C ALA A 3 -56.01 -6.33 -36.01
N TYR A 4 -56.12 -7.64 -35.77
CA TYR A 4 -56.05 -8.21 -34.41
C TYR A 4 -55.07 -9.39 -34.28
N LEU A 5 -54.28 -9.69 -35.31
CA LEU A 5 -53.25 -10.74 -35.25
C LEU A 5 -51.81 -10.19 -35.12
N LEU A 6 -51.66 -8.88 -34.88
CA LEU A 6 -50.36 -8.20 -34.76
C LEU A 6 -50.16 -7.48 -33.41
N THR A 7 -51.06 -7.67 -32.45
CA THR A 7 -51.04 -6.94 -31.17
C THR A 7 -50.94 -7.83 -29.92
N ILE A 8 -50.58 -9.11 -30.07
CA ILE A 8 -50.32 -10.04 -28.94
C ILE A 8 -48.86 -10.53 -28.90
N SER A 9 -47.99 -10.03 -29.79
CA SER A 9 -46.53 -10.30 -29.73
C SER A 9 -45.75 -9.24 -28.92
N LEU A 10 -46.43 -8.19 -28.45
CA LEU A 10 -45.79 -7.00 -27.85
C LEU A 10 -46.13 -6.84 -26.36
N LEU A 11 -46.17 -7.93 -25.60
CA LEU A 11 -46.38 -7.86 -24.14
C LEU A 11 -45.56 -8.87 -23.32
N VAL A 12 -44.49 -9.45 -23.90
CA VAL A 12 -43.63 -10.44 -23.21
C VAL A 12 -42.14 -10.04 -23.21
N MET A 13 -41.83 -8.73 -23.26
CA MET A 13 -40.43 -8.24 -23.22
C MET A 13 -40.14 -7.24 -22.09
N SER A 14 -40.99 -7.12 -21.08
CA SER A 14 -40.82 -6.11 -20.00
C SER A 14 -40.40 -6.67 -18.64
N ILE A 15 -39.92 -7.92 -18.57
CA ILE A 15 -39.25 -8.47 -17.38
C ILE A 15 -37.79 -8.84 -17.63
N ILE A 16 -37.13 -8.15 -18.58
CA ILE A 16 -35.70 -7.92 -18.43
C ILE A 16 -35.57 -6.97 -17.24
N SER A 17 -35.54 -7.57 -16.06
CA SER A 17 -35.12 -6.95 -14.82
C SER A 17 -33.92 -6.06 -15.16
N CYS A 18 -34.14 -4.76 -15.17
CA CYS A 18 -33.12 -3.76 -14.92
C CYS A 18 -32.65 -3.93 -13.46
N THR A 19 -32.14 -5.10 -13.09
CA THR A 19 -31.05 -5.18 -12.15
C THR A 19 -29.89 -4.51 -12.87
N LYS A 20 -29.87 -3.17 -12.81
CA LYS A 20 -28.64 -2.42 -12.95
C LYS A 20 -27.72 -3.10 -11.97
N ASN A 21 -26.82 -3.91 -12.51
CA ASN A 21 -25.65 -4.36 -11.80
C ASN A 21 -24.98 -3.05 -11.41
N THR A 22 -25.24 -2.57 -10.19
CA THR A 22 -24.42 -1.56 -9.55
C THR A 22 -23.12 -2.28 -9.23
N GLY A 23 -22.40 -2.67 -10.30
CA GLY A 23 -21.06 -3.18 -10.30
C GLY A 23 -20.13 -2.03 -9.96
N ILE A 24 -20.34 -1.45 -8.78
CA ILE A 24 -19.29 -0.76 -8.09
C ILE A 24 -18.37 -1.87 -7.62
N THR A 25 -17.53 -2.33 -8.54
CA THR A 25 -16.32 -3.04 -8.16
C THR A 25 -15.51 -2.01 -7.39
N VAL A 26 -15.31 -2.21 -6.10
CA VAL A 26 -14.33 -1.43 -5.33
C VAL A 26 -12.97 -1.82 -5.90
N THR A 27 -12.56 -1.13 -6.95
CA THR A 27 -11.21 -1.24 -7.49
C THR A 27 -10.31 -0.57 -6.48
N LYS A 28 -9.24 -1.26 -6.06
CA LYS A 28 -8.13 -0.63 -5.34
C LYS A 28 -7.74 0.67 -6.07
N PRO A 29 -7.38 1.74 -5.35
CA PRO A 29 -6.86 2.95 -5.99
C PRO A 29 -5.70 2.55 -6.90
N GLY A 30 -5.72 2.99 -8.16
CA GLY A 30 -4.59 2.77 -9.07
C GLY A 30 -3.33 3.45 -8.55
N SER A 31 -2.16 2.99 -8.99
CA SER A 31 -0.86 3.57 -8.62
C SER A 31 -0.79 5.08 -8.83
N ASP A 32 -1.42 5.60 -9.89
CA ASP A 32 -1.52 7.05 -10.15
C ASP A 32 -2.26 7.82 -9.05
N LEU A 33 -3.29 7.23 -8.45
CA LEU A 33 -4.06 7.86 -7.38
C LEU A 33 -3.26 7.88 -6.07
N VAL A 34 -2.54 6.80 -5.78
CA VAL A 34 -1.63 6.77 -4.62
C VAL A 34 -0.48 7.74 -4.83
N LEU A 35 0.16 7.74 -6.01
CA LEU A 35 1.22 8.68 -6.35
C LEU A 35 0.73 10.14 -6.24
N SER A 36 -0.48 10.44 -6.72
CA SER A 36 -1.08 11.77 -6.56
C SER A 36 -1.28 12.16 -5.09
N LYS A 37 -1.72 11.23 -4.23
CA LYS A 37 -1.79 11.44 -2.78
C LYS A 37 -0.41 11.61 -2.15
N MET A 38 0.60 10.90 -2.64
CA MET A 38 1.99 11.04 -2.18
C MET A 38 2.62 12.38 -2.62
N GLN A 39 2.06 13.05 -3.62
CA GLN A 39 2.54 14.35 -4.12
C GLN A 39 1.74 15.56 -3.61
N SER A 40 0.49 15.36 -3.16
CA SER A 40 -0.41 16.48 -2.82
C SER A 40 -1.38 16.18 -1.66
N GLY A 41 -1.19 15.05 -0.98
CA GLY A 41 -2.03 14.63 0.14
C GLY A 41 -1.92 15.58 1.33
N THR A 42 -3.03 15.73 2.04
CA THR A 42 -3.07 16.46 3.31
C THR A 42 -3.78 15.59 4.34
N TRP A 43 -3.12 15.44 5.48
CA TRP A 43 -3.55 14.73 6.68
C TRP A 43 -3.48 15.72 7.85
N GLN A 44 -4.12 15.41 8.98
CA GLN A 44 -4.23 16.35 10.10
C GLN A 44 -2.87 16.84 10.63
N ASN A 45 -1.86 15.96 10.62
CA ASN A 45 -0.49 16.25 11.07
C ASN A 45 0.59 15.94 10.01
N ALA A 46 0.19 15.81 8.74
CA ALA A 46 1.14 15.63 7.64
C ALA A 46 0.65 16.27 6.35
N LYS A 47 1.57 16.72 5.51
CA LYS A 47 1.25 17.27 4.19
C LYS A 47 2.32 16.89 3.18
N ALA A 48 1.90 16.34 2.04
CA ALA A 48 2.72 16.20 0.86
C ALA A 48 2.55 17.42 -0.06
N ASP A 49 3.67 17.98 -0.51
CA ASP A 49 3.74 19.12 -1.42
C ASP A 49 4.86 18.89 -2.46
N GLY A 50 4.46 18.38 -3.62
CA GLY A 50 5.40 17.94 -4.65
C GLY A 50 6.23 16.76 -4.19
N ASN A 51 7.52 16.99 -3.97
CA ASN A 51 8.47 15.93 -3.58
C ASN A 51 8.77 15.93 -2.07
N THR A 52 8.10 16.78 -1.28
CA THR A 52 8.33 16.90 0.15
C THR A 52 7.10 16.46 0.93
N LEU A 53 7.30 15.57 1.89
CA LEU A 53 6.34 15.23 2.93
C LEU A 53 6.79 15.90 4.23
N THR A 54 5.97 16.76 4.80
CA THR A 54 6.19 17.36 6.12
C THR A 54 5.27 16.70 7.12
N ILE A 55 5.82 16.24 8.25
CA ILE A 55 5.07 15.69 9.39
C ILE A 55 5.34 16.59 10.60
N THR A 56 4.29 16.91 11.36
CA THR A 56 4.37 17.80 12.54
C THR A 56 3.46 17.34 13.66
N GLY A 57 3.90 17.47 14.92
CA GLY A 57 3.09 17.12 16.08
C GLY A 57 3.04 15.63 16.38
N ASN A 58 3.88 14.82 15.73
CA ASN A 58 4.04 13.40 16.02
C ASN A 58 5.49 13.10 16.49
N ASN A 59 5.62 12.88 17.81
CA ASN A 59 6.91 12.66 18.47
C ASN A 59 7.63 11.43 17.89
N GLY A 60 8.71 11.69 17.15
CA GLY A 60 9.50 10.65 16.49
C GLY A 60 9.39 10.65 14.96
N TYR A 61 8.41 11.36 14.40
CA TYR A 61 8.24 11.54 12.95
C TYR A 61 8.22 13.01 12.50
N ASP A 62 8.33 13.96 13.42
CA ASP A 62 8.43 15.38 13.08
C ASP A 62 9.64 15.66 12.18
N GLY A 63 9.38 16.24 11.01
CA GLY A 63 10.44 16.53 10.05
C GLY A 63 9.94 16.77 8.63
N ASN A 64 10.92 17.03 7.76
CA ASN A 64 10.73 17.05 6.32
C ASN A 64 11.37 15.81 5.71
N TYR A 65 10.66 15.22 4.76
CA TYR A 65 11.07 14.01 4.09
C TYR A 65 10.98 14.21 2.58
N THR A 66 12.03 13.86 1.86
CA THR A 66 12.09 13.96 0.40
C THR A 66 11.71 12.64 -0.24
N PHE A 67 10.71 12.65 -1.13
CA PHE A 67 10.27 11.48 -1.87
C PHE A 67 11.41 10.92 -2.74
N GLU A 68 11.65 9.62 -2.64
CA GLU A 68 12.67 8.91 -3.43
C GLU A 68 12.04 7.98 -4.46
N SER A 69 11.14 7.12 -4.03
CA SER A 69 10.57 6.07 -4.89
C SER A 69 9.13 5.73 -4.50
N PRO A 70 8.30 5.38 -5.49
CA PRO A 70 6.99 4.81 -5.21
C PRO A 70 7.15 3.38 -4.69
N VAL A 71 6.26 2.99 -3.77
CA VAL A 71 6.08 1.60 -3.34
C VAL A 71 4.78 1.12 -3.96
N LEU A 72 4.88 0.67 -5.21
CA LEU A 72 3.77 0.16 -6.03
C LEU A 72 2.55 1.09 -5.98
N GLY A 73 1.34 0.53 -5.93
CA GLY A 73 0.09 1.25 -5.71
C GLY A 73 -0.30 1.42 -4.24
N ILE A 74 0.65 1.31 -3.29
CA ILE A 74 0.33 1.36 -1.84
C ILE A 74 0.97 2.54 -1.10
N GLY A 75 2.10 3.08 -1.57
CA GLY A 75 2.72 4.23 -0.90
C GLY A 75 4.00 4.73 -1.54
N GLY A 76 4.90 5.27 -0.73
CA GLY A 76 6.19 5.77 -1.18
C GLY A 76 7.26 5.72 -0.08
N VAL A 77 8.51 5.64 -0.51
CA VAL A 77 9.69 5.82 0.33
C VAL A 77 10.09 7.29 0.30
N TYR A 78 10.34 7.86 1.47
CA TYR A 78 10.90 9.19 1.62
C TYR A 78 12.15 9.14 2.47
N LYS A 79 13.17 9.89 2.07
CA LYS A 79 14.38 10.11 2.86
C LYS A 79 14.13 11.20 3.90
N ASP A 80 14.59 10.97 5.12
CA ASP A 80 14.62 12.00 6.17
C ASP A 80 15.68 13.06 5.83
N ASP A 81 15.26 14.31 5.66
CA ASP A 81 16.18 15.40 5.29
C ASP A 81 17.15 15.75 6.44
N SER A 82 16.84 15.30 7.65
CA SER A 82 17.56 15.61 8.89
C SER A 82 18.62 14.57 9.26
N ALA A 83 18.56 13.37 8.66
CA ALA A 83 19.37 12.23 9.06
C ALA A 83 19.85 11.40 7.86
N GLU A 84 21.14 11.05 7.86
CA GLU A 84 21.68 10.16 6.84
C GLU A 84 21.14 8.74 7.01
N ASN A 85 20.88 8.06 5.88
CA ASN A 85 20.44 6.67 5.85
C ASN A 85 19.18 6.38 6.69
N SER A 86 18.34 7.40 6.88
CA SER A 86 17.06 7.35 7.57
C SER A 86 15.94 7.64 6.59
N TYR A 87 14.90 6.82 6.63
CA TYR A 87 13.80 6.85 5.68
C TYR A 87 12.48 6.61 6.40
N ILE A 88 11.40 6.97 5.73
CA ILE A 88 10.05 6.51 6.08
C ILE A 88 9.39 5.85 4.87
N LEU A 89 8.73 4.72 5.10
CA LEU A 89 7.68 4.22 4.22
C LEU A 89 6.39 4.90 4.64
N ALA A 90 5.83 5.70 3.74
CA ALA A 90 4.59 6.42 3.95
C ALA A 90 3.48 5.77 3.11
N VAL A 91 2.38 5.38 3.76
CA VAL A 91 1.25 4.69 3.15
C VAL A 91 -0.06 5.41 3.49
N PRO A 92 -0.78 5.97 2.49
CA PRO A 92 -2.08 6.58 2.72
C PRO A 92 -3.12 5.55 3.18
N MET A 93 -3.75 5.80 4.32
CA MET A 93 -4.81 4.95 4.89
C MET A 93 -6.11 5.75 5.03
N GLY A 94 -6.60 6.28 3.91
CA GLY A 94 -7.80 7.12 3.91
C GLY A 94 -7.50 8.53 4.46
N PRO A 95 -8.11 8.95 5.59
CA PRO A 95 -7.81 10.23 6.23
C PRO A 95 -6.49 10.24 7.02
N ASP A 96 -5.89 9.07 7.22
CA ASP A 96 -4.67 8.89 7.99
C ASP A 96 -3.47 8.54 7.09
N LEU A 97 -2.26 8.67 7.63
CA LEU A 97 -1.02 8.27 6.98
C LEU A 97 -0.26 7.30 7.90
N ALA A 98 -0.06 6.06 7.46
CA ALA A 98 0.90 5.19 8.14
C ALA A 98 2.32 5.62 7.77
N ALA A 99 3.17 5.83 8.76
CA ALA A 99 4.58 6.14 8.59
C ALA A 99 5.41 5.07 9.30
N ILE A 100 6.27 4.39 8.56
CA ILE A 100 7.16 3.35 9.07
C ILE A 100 8.58 3.83 8.92
N LYS A 101 9.27 4.03 10.03
CA LYS A 101 10.68 4.42 10.02
C LYS A 101 11.56 3.23 9.66
N VAL A 102 12.41 3.40 8.66
CA VAL A 102 13.37 2.39 8.21
C VAL A 102 14.75 3.00 8.04
N ASP A 103 15.78 2.19 8.26
CA ASP A 103 17.15 2.55 7.89
C ASP A 103 17.45 2.16 6.43
N GLN A 104 18.69 2.38 5.98
CA GLN A 104 19.14 1.94 4.66
C GLN A 104 18.88 0.45 4.41
N LYS A 105 19.05 -0.40 5.42
CA LYS A 105 18.90 -1.85 5.30
C LYS A 105 17.43 -2.25 5.09
N GLY A 106 16.52 -1.60 5.81
CA GLY A 106 15.08 -1.75 5.63
C GLY A 106 14.64 -1.27 4.24
N LYS A 107 15.14 -0.11 3.80
CA LYS A 107 14.90 0.42 2.45
C LYS A 107 15.37 -0.54 1.37
N ASP A 108 16.61 -1.03 1.46
CA ASP A 108 17.20 -1.93 0.48
C ASP A 108 16.40 -3.24 0.37
N ALA A 109 15.83 -3.72 1.48
CA ALA A 109 14.93 -4.87 1.46
C ALA A 109 13.61 -4.58 0.74
N VAL A 110 13.00 -3.40 0.95
CA VAL A 110 11.81 -3.00 0.22
C VAL A 110 12.10 -2.98 -1.28
N ASP A 111 13.17 -2.29 -1.70
CA ASP A 111 13.57 -2.22 -3.11
C ASP A 111 13.86 -3.61 -3.70
N ALA A 112 14.56 -4.47 -2.96
CA ALA A 112 14.86 -5.83 -3.40
C ALA A 112 13.58 -6.66 -3.60
N ILE A 113 12.60 -6.56 -2.69
CA ILE A 113 11.31 -7.24 -2.83
C ILE A 113 10.58 -6.75 -4.09
N LEU A 114 10.54 -5.44 -4.32
CA LEU A 114 9.89 -4.83 -5.48
C LEU A 114 10.57 -5.22 -6.81
N ASN A 115 11.87 -5.50 -6.80
CA ASN A 115 12.60 -5.96 -7.98
C ASN A 115 12.40 -7.47 -8.26
N VAL A 116 12.13 -8.24 -7.21
CA VAL A 116 12.01 -9.72 -7.28
C VAL A 116 10.60 -10.17 -7.66
N LEU A 117 9.59 -9.41 -7.22
CA LEU A 117 8.18 -9.73 -7.37
C LEU A 117 7.51 -8.84 -8.42
N ASP A 118 6.38 -9.32 -8.93
CA ASP A 118 5.44 -8.47 -9.65
C ASP A 118 4.66 -7.58 -8.68
N ASP A 119 3.86 -6.66 -9.22
CA ASP A 119 3.07 -5.72 -8.41
C ASP A 119 2.16 -6.45 -7.41
N GLU A 120 1.51 -7.55 -7.81
CA GLU A 120 0.60 -8.29 -6.93
C GLU A 120 1.34 -8.96 -5.76
N GLY A 121 2.44 -9.67 -6.04
CA GLY A 121 3.26 -10.29 -5.01
C GLY A 121 3.94 -9.27 -4.11
N GLY A 122 4.46 -8.18 -4.69
CA GLY A 122 5.08 -7.08 -3.97
C GLY A 122 4.10 -6.36 -3.04
N GLU A 123 2.89 -6.05 -3.52
CA GLU A 123 1.83 -5.47 -2.70
C GLU A 123 1.44 -6.40 -1.55
N ALA A 124 1.35 -7.70 -1.79
CA ALA A 124 1.01 -8.67 -0.74
C ALA A 124 2.07 -8.74 0.36
N VAL A 125 3.36 -8.86 -0.03
CA VAL A 125 4.46 -8.95 0.94
C VAL A 125 4.65 -7.65 1.70
N ILE A 126 4.76 -6.52 1.01
CA ILE A 126 4.96 -5.23 1.66
C ILE A 126 3.73 -4.85 2.46
N GLY A 127 2.51 -5.09 1.96
CA GLY A 127 1.27 -4.87 2.70
C GLY A 127 1.20 -5.70 3.98
N ASN A 128 1.59 -6.99 3.95
CA ASN A 128 1.66 -7.83 5.14
C ASN A 128 2.69 -7.31 6.15
N LEU A 129 3.87 -6.87 5.67
CA LEU A 129 4.91 -6.29 6.51
C LEU A 129 4.40 -5.04 7.22
N ILE A 130 3.83 -4.10 6.47
CA ILE A 130 3.25 -2.86 7.00
C ILE A 130 2.16 -3.17 8.02
N ASN A 131 1.21 -4.05 7.69
CA ASN A 131 0.15 -4.45 8.61
C ASN A 131 0.71 -5.06 9.91
N ASN A 132 1.75 -5.89 9.82
CA ASN A 132 2.36 -6.48 10.99
C ASN A 132 3.03 -5.41 11.88
N ILE A 133 3.71 -4.42 11.27
CA ILE A 133 4.36 -3.32 11.99
C ILE A 133 3.30 -2.49 12.71
N MET A 134 2.21 -2.15 12.01
CA MET A 134 1.16 -1.32 12.57
C MET A 134 0.38 -2.03 13.70
N GLN A 135 0.26 -3.35 13.66
CA GLN A 135 -0.44 -4.11 14.70
C GLN A 135 0.43 -4.43 15.92
N ASN A 136 1.72 -4.69 15.71
CA ASN A 136 2.60 -5.23 16.76
C ASN A 136 3.66 -4.24 17.23
N GLY A 137 3.91 -3.14 16.51
CA GLY A 137 5.10 -2.30 16.68
C GLY A 137 6.30 -2.89 15.94
N ALA A 138 7.14 -2.02 15.35
CA ALA A 138 8.30 -2.46 14.56
C ALA A 138 9.33 -3.22 15.40
N GLU A 139 9.49 -2.83 16.67
CA GLU A 139 10.38 -3.45 17.64
C GLU A 139 10.00 -4.90 18.00
N ASN A 140 8.77 -5.31 17.71
CA ASN A 140 8.25 -6.65 17.98
C ASN A 140 8.16 -7.51 16.73
N ILE A 141 8.57 -7.00 15.56
CA ILE A 141 8.68 -7.82 14.36
C ILE A 141 9.91 -8.69 14.45
N ASP A 142 9.68 -10.01 14.37
CA ASP A 142 10.72 -10.99 14.17
C ASP A 142 10.83 -11.34 12.68
N LEU A 143 11.74 -10.67 11.97
CA LEU A 143 12.03 -10.98 10.57
C LEU A 143 12.90 -12.23 10.39
N SER A 144 13.45 -12.82 11.48
CA SER A 144 14.09 -14.14 11.40
C SER A 144 13.06 -15.25 11.15
N ASP A 145 11.80 -15.01 11.52
CA ASP A 145 10.63 -15.81 11.20
C ASP A 145 9.74 -15.10 10.16
N ALA A 146 10.32 -14.82 8.99
CA ALA A 146 9.64 -14.14 7.90
C ALA A 146 8.44 -14.91 7.30
N ASP A 147 8.19 -16.16 7.72
CA ASP A 147 7.05 -16.96 7.27
C ASP A 147 5.70 -16.31 7.65
N LYS A 148 5.66 -15.54 8.75
CA LYS A 148 4.46 -14.76 9.14
C LYS A 148 4.14 -13.63 8.17
N ILE A 149 5.17 -12.99 7.61
CA ILE A 149 5.02 -11.92 6.62
C ILE A 149 4.62 -12.52 5.27
N LEU A 150 5.18 -13.67 4.93
CA LEU A 150 4.93 -14.35 3.65
C LEU A 150 3.63 -15.18 3.63
N ALA A 151 2.95 -15.30 4.77
CA ALA A 151 1.70 -16.03 4.88
C ALA A 151 0.66 -15.51 3.88
N ASN A 152 0.00 -16.43 3.17
CA ASN A 152 -1.06 -16.14 2.19
C ASN A 152 -0.64 -15.31 0.95
N THR A 153 0.65 -15.17 0.68
CA THR A 153 1.15 -14.48 -0.52
C THR A 153 1.11 -15.34 -1.78
N ASN A 154 0.90 -16.66 -1.65
CA ASN A 154 0.86 -17.64 -2.75
C ASN A 154 2.07 -17.60 -3.70
N LEU A 155 3.22 -17.11 -3.22
CA LEU A 155 4.43 -17.01 -4.03
C LEU A 155 4.93 -18.39 -4.47
N PRO A 156 5.47 -18.52 -5.71
CA PRO A 156 6.22 -19.69 -6.11
C PRO A 156 7.37 -19.98 -5.13
N ARG A 157 7.69 -21.26 -4.92
CA ARG A 157 8.67 -21.70 -3.90
C ARG A 157 10.01 -20.97 -3.99
N GLU A 158 10.52 -20.77 -5.20
CA GLU A 158 11.78 -20.05 -5.44
C GLU A 158 11.70 -18.60 -4.97
N LYS A 159 10.67 -17.86 -5.39
CA LYS A 159 10.44 -16.46 -4.99
C LYS A 159 10.16 -16.32 -3.50
N TYR A 160 9.44 -17.27 -2.92
CA TYR A 160 9.21 -17.33 -1.48
C TYR A 160 10.53 -17.37 -0.70
N GLU A 161 11.46 -18.25 -1.08
CA GLU A 161 12.75 -18.38 -0.39
C GLU A 161 13.67 -17.17 -0.62
N GLU A 162 13.66 -16.61 -1.83
CA GLU A 162 14.39 -15.38 -2.15
C GLU A 162 13.92 -14.22 -1.26
N VAL A 163 12.60 -13.99 -1.19
CA VAL A 163 12.00 -12.94 -0.35
C VAL A 163 12.21 -13.22 1.14
N LYS A 164 12.10 -14.48 1.57
CA LYS A 164 12.40 -14.89 2.95
C LYS A 164 13.84 -14.51 3.34
N SER A 165 14.79 -14.75 2.45
CA SER A 165 16.18 -14.38 2.66
C SER A 165 16.36 -12.86 2.76
N ILE A 166 15.68 -12.09 1.89
CA ILE A 166 15.73 -10.61 1.92
C ILE A 166 15.19 -10.09 3.26
N LEU A 167 14.02 -10.55 3.70
CA LEU A 167 13.40 -10.16 4.96
C LEU A 167 14.27 -10.54 6.17
N THR A 168 14.77 -11.77 6.19
CA THR A 168 15.66 -12.23 7.28
C THR A 168 16.90 -11.38 7.35
N ALA A 169 17.52 -11.11 6.19
CA ALA A 169 18.70 -10.28 6.09
C ALA A 169 18.44 -8.87 6.60
N SER A 170 17.25 -8.29 6.43
CA SER A 170 16.89 -6.94 6.85
C SER A 170 16.44 -6.78 8.31
N SER A 171 16.52 -7.84 9.12
CA SER A 171 16.25 -7.79 10.56
C SER A 171 16.89 -6.57 11.24
N GLY A 172 16.10 -5.81 12.00
CA GLY A 172 16.51 -4.58 12.66
C GLY A 172 16.46 -3.31 11.79
N GLY A 173 16.18 -3.41 10.49
CA GLY A 173 16.09 -2.26 9.59
C GLY A 173 14.74 -1.52 9.62
N PHE A 174 13.73 -2.09 10.26
CA PHE A 174 12.42 -1.45 10.49
C PHE A 174 12.38 -1.01 11.96
N MET A 175 12.36 0.31 12.18
CA MET A 175 12.69 0.92 13.48
C MET A 175 11.48 1.46 14.23
N GLY A 176 10.35 1.67 13.55
CA GLY A 176 9.11 2.16 14.15
C GLY A 176 7.97 2.18 13.15
N GLY A 177 6.73 2.17 13.63
CA GLY A 177 5.55 2.44 12.82
C GLY A 177 4.52 3.20 13.62
N ASP A 178 3.91 4.22 13.02
CA ASP A 178 2.84 4.99 13.66
C ASP A 178 1.82 5.50 12.63
N ILE A 179 0.62 5.80 13.12
CA ILE A 179 -0.44 6.45 12.34
C ILE A 179 -0.36 7.96 12.59
N ILE A 180 -0.09 8.72 11.54
CA ILE A 180 -0.16 10.18 11.57
C ILE A 180 -1.61 10.60 11.34
N ASN A 181 -2.21 11.20 12.36
CA ASN A 181 -3.59 11.68 12.41
C ASN A 181 -3.72 13.00 13.15
#